data_AF-A0A1F2UAE3-F1
#
_entry.id   AF-A0A1F2UAE3-F1
#
_cell.length_a   1.000
_cell.length_b   1.000
_cell.length_c   1.000
_cell.angle_alpha   90.00
_cell.angle_beta   90.00
_cell.angle_gamma   90.00
#
_symmetry.space_group_name_H-M   'P 1'
#
loop_
_entity.id
_entity.type
_entity.pdbx_description
1 polymer ?
#
loop_
_entity_poly.entity_id
_entity_poly.type
_entity_poly.pdbx_seq_one_letter_code
_entity_poly.pdbx_strand_id
1 'polypeptide(L)'
;MQHRILGLILATATGIAFALVMRAQTAAPSRAARAVPDLSGIWDNTHLDRQVRGPTDGPPGGFMGPGGIPAFGFTTEEPSMWPEAAEKFKAIRTGVVRGPLDRGNGLLDPGHYCIPYGPTRMYTTPRPWELRQLPDAALFLFELDHWVRRIYVNGRGHPEGYPITWMGHSIGKYDGDTLVVDTVGMHDESWLDHLGHVHSEAMHIVERFRRLDQDTLQIDLIFDDPKTYTKPWTGKKIFKRAPPNFDILEDVLCEEWLEMGKHRTPGVIQ
;
A
#
# COMPACT_ATOMS: atom_id res chain seq x y z
N MET A 1 -74.86 -52.99 64.97
CA MET A 1 -73.61 -52.82 65.73
C MET A 1 -72.62 -52.13 64.82
N GLN A 2 -71.82 -51.11 65.13
CA GLN A 2 -71.65 -50.21 66.26
C GLN A 2 -70.59 -49.18 65.76
N HIS A 3 -70.76 -47.89 66.11
CA HIS A 3 -69.76 -46.81 66.24
C HIS A 3 -68.80 -46.46 65.05
N ARG A 4 -68.81 -45.25 64.47
CA ARG A 4 -68.37 -43.91 64.95
C ARG A 4 -66.84 -43.71 65.11
N ILE A 5 -66.35 -42.69 64.39
CA ILE A 5 -65.46 -41.57 64.83
C ILE A 5 -63.92 -41.64 64.64
N LEU A 6 -63.45 -40.61 63.90
CA LEU A 6 -62.21 -39.78 63.93
C LEU A 6 -60.82 -40.38 64.20
N GLY A 7 -59.88 -39.90 63.38
CA GLY A 7 -58.46 -39.73 63.73
C GLY A 7 -57.67 -38.97 62.66
N LEU A 8 -57.61 -37.64 62.78
CA LEU A 8 -56.67 -36.76 62.05
C LEU A 8 -55.24 -37.02 62.58
N ILE A 9 -54.25 -37.17 61.69
CA ILE A 9 -52.85 -36.83 62.00
C ILE A 9 -52.26 -36.07 60.80
N LEU A 10 -51.92 -34.80 61.06
CA LEU A 10 -51.08 -33.93 60.25
C LEU A 10 -49.65 -34.51 60.15
N ALA A 11 -49.05 -34.45 58.97
CA ALA A 11 -47.59 -34.42 58.83
C ALA A 11 -47.17 -33.59 57.60
N THR A 12 -46.96 -32.29 57.87
CA THR A 12 -45.94 -31.38 57.31
C THR A 12 -45.50 -31.53 55.86
N ALA A 13 -45.82 -30.48 55.08
CA ALA A 13 -45.18 -30.14 53.83
C ALA A 13 -43.67 -29.88 54.01
N THR A 14 -42.84 -30.42 53.11
CA THR A 14 -41.50 -29.88 52.84
C THR A 14 -41.30 -29.91 51.33
N GLY A 15 -41.72 -28.84 50.66
CA GLY A 15 -41.37 -28.59 49.27
C GLY A 15 -39.90 -28.25 49.20
N ILE A 16 -39.09 -29.15 48.66
CA ILE A 16 -37.71 -28.84 48.26
C ILE A 16 -37.81 -28.05 46.96
N ALA A 17 -37.86 -26.72 47.07
CA ALA A 17 -37.64 -25.84 45.95
C ALA A 17 -36.16 -25.92 45.56
N PHE A 18 -35.84 -26.73 44.55
CA PHE A 18 -34.55 -26.64 43.87
C PHE A 18 -34.53 -25.30 43.12
N ALA A 19 -33.94 -24.28 43.75
CA ALA A 19 -33.62 -23.04 43.06
C ALA A 19 -32.55 -23.36 42.00
N LEU A 20 -32.98 -23.48 40.73
CA LEU A 20 -32.11 -23.38 39.57
C LEU A 20 -31.50 -21.97 39.57
N VAL A 21 -30.37 -21.81 40.23
CA VAL A 21 -29.51 -20.65 40.04
C VAL A 21 -28.89 -20.80 38.66
N MET A 22 -29.57 -20.29 37.64
CA MET A 22 -28.94 -20.00 36.36
C MET A 22 -27.86 -18.95 36.61
N ARG A 23 -26.61 -19.42 36.79
CA ARG A 23 -25.44 -18.57 36.57
C ARG A 23 -25.45 -18.20 35.10
N ALA A 24 -26.00 -17.03 34.78
CA ALA A 24 -25.70 -16.37 33.52
C ALA A 24 -24.19 -16.17 33.48
N GLN A 25 -23.49 -17.01 32.71
CA GLN A 25 -22.15 -16.68 32.26
C GLN A 25 -22.32 -15.44 31.38
N THR A 26 -22.05 -14.27 31.94
CA THR A 26 -21.74 -13.10 31.13
C THR A 26 -20.49 -13.45 30.34
N ALA A 27 -20.69 -13.95 29.12
CA ALA A 27 -19.63 -13.99 28.14
C ALA A 27 -19.04 -12.58 28.09
N ALA A 28 -17.71 -12.48 28.24
CA ALA A 28 -17.01 -11.23 27.99
C ALA A 28 -17.49 -10.70 26.63
N PRO A 29 -17.80 -9.40 26.50
CA PRO A 29 -18.24 -8.86 25.22
C PRO A 29 -17.21 -9.28 24.18
N SER A 30 -17.64 -10.04 23.17
CA SER A 30 -16.80 -10.30 22.01
C SER A 30 -16.36 -8.92 21.54
N ARG A 31 -15.05 -8.67 21.48
CA ARG A 31 -14.52 -7.43 20.93
C ARG A 31 -15.19 -7.26 19.58
N ALA A 32 -16.18 -6.36 19.49
CA ALA A 32 -16.91 -6.16 18.25
C ALA A 32 -15.85 -5.96 17.17
N ALA A 33 -15.87 -6.78 16.13
CA ALA A 33 -14.93 -6.63 15.03
C ALA A 33 -15.02 -5.17 14.60
N ARG A 34 -13.96 -4.41 14.87
CA ARG A 34 -13.95 -2.97 14.59
C ARG A 34 -14.17 -2.85 13.09
N ALA A 35 -15.14 -2.04 12.67
CA ALA A 35 -15.47 -1.91 11.26
C ALA A 35 -14.20 -1.60 10.46
N VAL A 36 -13.92 -2.40 9.43
CA VAL A 36 -12.79 -2.20 8.52
C VAL A 36 -13.00 -0.84 7.83
N PRO A 37 -12.02 0.07 7.85
CA PRO A 37 -12.15 1.35 7.15
C PRO A 37 -12.27 1.12 5.65
N ASP A 38 -13.19 1.84 5.00
CA ASP A 38 -13.29 1.85 3.54
C ASP A 38 -12.29 2.85 2.95
N LEU A 39 -11.21 2.29 2.44
CA LEU A 39 -10.15 2.97 1.69
C LEU A 39 -10.31 2.76 0.18
N SER A 40 -11.35 2.05 -0.27
CA SER A 40 -11.53 1.72 -1.67
C SER A 40 -11.78 2.97 -2.52
N GLY A 41 -11.29 2.94 -3.75
CA GLY A 41 -11.41 4.05 -4.69
C GLY A 41 -10.25 4.13 -5.67
N ILE A 42 -10.40 5.02 -6.63
CA ILE A 42 -9.33 5.40 -7.56
C ILE A 42 -8.67 6.65 -7.00
N TRP A 43 -7.35 6.61 -6.89
CA TRP A 43 -6.51 7.59 -6.21
C TRP A 43 -5.46 8.12 -7.18
N ASP A 44 -5.31 9.44 -7.23
CA ASP A 44 -4.42 10.14 -8.16
C ASP A 44 -3.53 11.17 -7.44
N ASN A 45 -2.30 11.33 -7.93
CA ASN A 45 -1.31 12.29 -7.44
C ASN A 45 -0.97 13.39 -8.46
N THR A 46 -1.66 13.44 -9.62
CA THR A 46 -1.38 14.34 -10.76
C THR A 46 -2.35 15.50 -10.93
N HIS A 47 -3.34 15.65 -10.04
CA HIS A 47 -4.40 16.64 -10.16
C HIS A 47 -5.19 16.46 -11.47
N LEU A 48 -5.88 15.32 -11.62
CA LEU A 48 -6.74 15.01 -12.78
C LEU A 48 -7.59 16.21 -13.24
N ASP A 49 -7.19 16.88 -14.32
CA ASP A 49 -8.09 17.65 -15.17
C ASP A 49 -8.49 16.77 -16.36
N ARG A 50 -9.78 16.44 -16.46
CA ARG A 50 -10.34 15.58 -17.52
C ARG A 50 -10.24 16.21 -18.92
N GLN A 51 -9.97 17.52 -19.05
CA GLN A 51 -9.87 18.20 -20.34
C GLN A 51 -8.48 18.11 -20.96
N VAL A 52 -7.44 17.94 -20.15
CA VAL A 52 -6.06 17.74 -20.59
C VAL A 52 -5.80 16.24 -20.50
N ARG A 53 -5.84 15.51 -21.62
CA ARG A 53 -5.50 14.08 -21.66
C ARG A 53 -4.01 13.88 -21.37
N GLY A 54 -3.64 13.89 -20.10
CA GLY A 54 -2.29 13.69 -19.61
C GLY A 54 -2.20 14.09 -18.14
N PRO A 55 -1.08 13.83 -17.45
CA PRO A 55 -0.77 14.53 -16.22
C PRO A 55 -1.00 16.01 -16.53
N THR A 56 -1.86 16.70 -15.77
CA THR A 56 -1.79 18.15 -15.85
C THR A 56 -0.33 18.47 -15.55
N ASP A 57 0.28 19.31 -16.38
CA ASP A 57 1.52 19.93 -15.97
C ASP A 57 1.23 20.45 -14.58
N GLY A 58 1.79 19.77 -13.56
CA GLY A 58 1.67 20.19 -12.19
C GLY A 58 1.97 21.68 -12.16
N PRO A 59 1.38 22.43 -11.21
CA PRO A 59 1.30 23.88 -11.27
C PRO A 59 2.58 24.52 -11.84
N PRO A 60 2.49 25.47 -12.79
CA PRO A 60 3.65 25.99 -13.51
C PRO A 60 4.80 26.31 -12.55
N GLY A 61 5.84 25.46 -12.58
CA GLY A 61 7.03 25.61 -11.75
C GLY A 61 7.05 24.89 -10.39
N GLY A 62 6.86 23.58 -10.31
CA GLY A 62 7.23 22.85 -9.09
C GLY A 62 7.40 21.34 -9.22
N PHE A 63 8.48 20.81 -8.63
CA PHE A 63 8.68 19.38 -8.33
C PHE A 63 7.77 18.88 -7.17
N MET A 64 6.69 19.61 -6.86
CA MET A 64 5.89 19.45 -5.65
C MET A 64 4.46 19.04 -6.02
N GLY A 65 3.98 17.95 -5.45
CA GLY A 65 2.61 17.47 -5.52
C GLY A 65 1.76 17.87 -4.30
N PRO A 66 0.60 17.23 -4.12
CA PRO A 66 -0.34 17.54 -3.05
C PRO A 66 0.29 17.57 -1.65
N GLY A 67 -0.05 18.60 -0.86
CA GLY A 67 0.42 18.75 0.52
C GLY A 67 1.90 19.12 0.65
N GLY A 68 2.53 19.66 -0.39
CA GLY A 68 3.94 20.08 -0.34
C GLY A 68 4.89 18.88 -0.26
N ILE A 69 4.50 17.76 -0.85
CA ILE A 69 5.31 16.55 -0.94
C ILE A 69 5.89 16.48 -2.36
N PRO A 70 7.15 16.05 -2.58
CA PRO A 70 7.69 15.94 -3.93
C PRO A 70 6.82 15.07 -4.85
N ALA A 71 6.67 15.45 -6.12
CA ALA A 71 5.85 14.70 -7.08
C ALA A 71 6.49 13.33 -7.40
N PHE A 72 7.81 13.30 -7.59
CA PHE A 72 8.57 12.13 -8.01
C PHE A 72 9.23 11.35 -6.88
N GLY A 73 9.17 11.84 -5.64
CA GLY A 73 9.80 11.22 -4.47
C GLY A 73 8.94 11.31 -3.21
N PHE A 74 9.46 10.85 -2.08
CA PHE A 74 8.68 10.75 -0.84
C PHE A 74 9.04 11.78 0.24
N THR A 75 10.18 12.44 0.10
CA THR A 75 10.76 13.33 1.11
C THR A 75 11.52 14.45 0.44
N THR A 76 11.56 15.63 1.07
CA THR A 76 12.39 16.76 0.64
C THR A 76 13.82 16.66 1.14
N GLU A 77 14.05 15.85 2.17
CA GLU A 77 15.36 15.58 2.74
C GLU A 77 15.91 14.28 2.16
N GLU A 78 17.12 14.35 1.60
CA GLU A 78 17.83 13.19 1.07
C GLU A 78 18.15 12.18 2.19
N PRO A 79 17.72 10.91 2.06
CA PRO A 79 18.07 9.87 3.03
C PRO A 79 19.58 9.66 3.15
N SER A 80 20.07 9.45 4.36
CA SER A 80 21.49 9.17 4.58
C SER A 80 21.84 7.75 4.13
N MET A 81 22.67 7.66 3.10
CA MET A 81 23.14 6.40 2.52
C MET A 81 24.57 6.07 2.95
N TRP A 82 24.92 4.78 2.91
CA TRP A 82 26.32 4.37 2.94
C TRP A 82 27.06 4.86 1.68
N PRO A 83 28.39 5.04 1.71
CA PRO A 83 29.14 5.60 0.58
C PRO A 83 28.90 4.89 -0.76
N GLU A 84 28.83 3.56 -0.78
CA GLU A 84 28.59 2.80 -2.01
C GLU A 84 27.21 3.10 -2.61
N ALA A 85 26.16 3.11 -1.77
CA ALA A 85 24.80 3.43 -2.21
C ALA A 85 24.68 4.89 -2.65
N ALA A 86 25.33 5.82 -1.94
CA ALA A 86 25.36 7.24 -2.28
C ALA A 86 26.01 7.48 -3.66
N GLU A 87 27.09 6.77 -3.99
CA GLU A 87 27.72 6.88 -5.31
C GLU A 87 26.84 6.28 -6.41
N LYS A 88 26.14 5.15 -6.17
CA LYS A 88 25.15 4.61 -7.12
C LYS A 88 24.02 5.60 -7.38
N PHE A 89 23.43 6.17 -6.33
CA PHE A 89 22.39 7.18 -6.43
C PHE A 89 22.86 8.43 -7.19
N LYS A 90 24.06 8.92 -6.87
CA LYS A 90 24.68 10.04 -7.59
C LYS A 90 24.90 9.74 -9.08
N ALA A 91 25.34 8.52 -9.42
CA ALA A 91 25.54 8.09 -10.80
C ALA A 91 24.22 8.11 -11.59
N ILE A 92 23.13 7.59 -11.00
CA ILE A 92 21.77 7.65 -11.55
C ILE A 92 21.33 9.08 -11.83
N ARG A 93 21.82 10.05 -11.05
CA ARG A 93 21.45 11.46 -11.15
C ARG A 93 22.42 12.32 -11.96
N THR A 94 23.33 11.71 -12.72
CA THR A 94 24.24 12.46 -13.61
C THR A 94 23.54 12.95 -14.88
N GLY A 95 23.96 14.11 -15.39
CA GLY A 95 23.50 14.66 -16.67
C GLY A 95 22.29 15.59 -16.54
N VAL A 96 21.10 15.12 -16.92
CA VAL A 96 19.91 15.95 -17.20
C VAL A 96 19.11 16.38 -15.95
N VAL A 97 19.57 16.04 -14.75
CA VAL A 97 18.90 16.33 -13.48
C VAL A 97 19.04 17.81 -13.11
N ARG A 98 17.92 18.51 -12.95
CA ARG A 98 17.87 19.97 -12.76
C ARG A 98 17.89 20.42 -11.31
N GLY A 99 17.66 19.49 -10.37
CA GLY A 99 17.60 19.80 -8.94
C GLY A 99 17.41 18.56 -8.07
N PRO A 100 17.38 18.71 -6.74
CA PRO A 100 17.31 17.59 -5.79
C PRO A 100 15.99 16.80 -5.89
N LEU A 101 14.89 17.44 -6.33
CA LEU A 101 13.57 16.81 -6.45
C LEU A 101 13.21 16.40 -7.88
N ASP A 102 14.14 16.57 -8.82
CA ASP A 102 13.94 16.14 -10.21
C ASP A 102 14.12 14.63 -10.33
N ARG A 103 13.56 14.06 -11.39
CA ARG A 103 13.69 12.63 -11.70
C ARG A 103 15.16 12.25 -11.91
N GLY A 104 15.46 10.97 -11.67
CA GLY A 104 16.74 10.38 -12.07
C GLY A 104 16.94 10.46 -13.60
N ASN A 105 18.15 10.16 -14.06
CA ASN A 105 18.44 10.13 -15.49
C ASN A 105 17.63 9.02 -16.16
N GLY A 106 16.74 9.39 -17.08
CA GLY A 106 15.88 8.46 -17.80
C GLY A 106 16.65 7.39 -18.58
N LEU A 107 17.86 7.65 -19.05
CA LEU A 107 18.67 6.62 -19.75
C LEU A 107 19.13 5.49 -18.82
N LEU A 108 19.15 5.74 -17.51
CA LEU A 108 19.54 4.78 -16.47
C LEU A 108 18.32 4.20 -15.74
N ASP A 109 17.12 4.63 -16.13
CA ASP A 109 15.88 4.22 -15.49
C ASP A 109 15.53 2.77 -15.87
N PRO A 110 15.44 1.83 -14.90
CA PRO A 110 15.05 0.45 -15.17
C PRO A 110 13.73 0.34 -15.93
N GLY A 111 12.80 1.27 -15.69
CA GLY A 111 11.50 1.29 -16.34
C GLY A 111 11.56 1.44 -17.86
N HIS A 112 12.56 2.15 -18.39
CA HIS A 112 12.73 2.25 -19.85
C HIS A 112 13.26 0.96 -20.48
N TYR A 113 13.72 0.00 -19.68
CA TYR A 113 14.14 -1.34 -20.10
C TYR A 113 13.10 -2.40 -19.73
N CYS A 114 11.86 -1.96 -19.49
CA CYS A 114 10.72 -2.79 -19.11
C CYS A 114 10.97 -3.64 -17.85
N ILE A 115 11.82 -3.13 -16.95
CA ILE A 115 12.00 -3.68 -15.61
C ILE A 115 10.89 -3.12 -14.69
N PRO A 116 10.19 -3.97 -13.92
CA PRO A 116 9.13 -3.53 -13.02
C PRO A 116 9.60 -2.54 -11.95
N TYR A 117 8.72 -1.59 -11.56
CA TYR A 117 9.12 -0.49 -10.68
C TYR A 117 9.09 -0.85 -9.19
N GLY A 118 8.50 -2.00 -8.84
CA GLY A 118 8.33 -2.41 -7.46
C GLY A 118 7.22 -1.66 -6.70
N PRO A 119 7.05 -1.96 -5.39
CA PRO A 119 5.83 -1.67 -4.67
C PRO A 119 5.60 -0.17 -4.38
N THR A 120 6.66 0.62 -4.17
CA THR A 120 6.53 2.02 -3.77
C THR A 120 6.64 3.00 -4.90
N ARG A 121 7.49 2.74 -5.89
CA ARG A 121 7.72 3.68 -7.00
C ARG A 121 6.44 3.93 -7.79
N MET A 122 5.51 2.98 -7.79
CA MET A 122 4.15 3.18 -8.28
C MET A 122 3.44 4.40 -7.69
N TYR A 123 3.65 4.73 -6.42
CA TYR A 123 3.05 5.92 -5.78
C TYR A 123 3.68 7.25 -6.18
N THR A 124 4.84 7.19 -6.82
CA THR A 124 5.56 8.37 -7.33
C THR A 124 5.38 8.53 -8.83
N THR A 125 4.75 7.55 -9.47
CA THR A 125 4.39 7.60 -10.88
C THR A 125 3.17 8.50 -11.01
N PRO A 126 3.17 9.46 -11.96
CA PRO A 126 2.07 10.39 -12.15
C PRO A 126 0.91 9.70 -12.88
N ARG A 127 0.31 8.69 -12.24
CA ARG A 127 -0.76 7.85 -12.77
C ARG A 127 -1.74 7.45 -11.67
N PRO A 128 -3.05 7.38 -11.96
CA PRO A 128 -4.01 6.91 -11.01
C PRO A 128 -3.83 5.41 -10.73
N TRP A 129 -4.34 4.99 -9.58
CA TRP A 129 -4.40 3.58 -9.21
C TRP A 129 -5.62 3.32 -8.34
N GLU A 130 -6.10 2.09 -8.37
CA GLU A 130 -7.32 1.68 -7.70
C GLU A 130 -7.00 0.80 -6.50
N LEU A 131 -7.57 1.16 -5.35
CA LEU A 131 -7.62 0.31 -4.16
C LEU A 131 -8.97 -0.41 -4.11
N ARG A 132 -8.95 -1.74 -4.08
CA ARG A 132 -10.11 -2.58 -3.81
C ARG A 132 -9.88 -3.47 -2.61
N GLN A 133 -10.68 -3.27 -1.56
CA GLN A 133 -10.66 -4.13 -0.39
C GLN A 133 -11.59 -5.34 -0.59
N LEU A 134 -11.03 -6.52 -0.35
CA LEU A 134 -11.69 -7.81 -0.29
C LEU A 134 -11.66 -8.33 1.16
N PRO A 135 -12.40 -9.40 1.50
CA PRO A 135 -12.39 -9.94 2.86
C PRO A 135 -11.00 -10.40 3.35
N ASP A 136 -10.15 -10.91 2.46
CA ASP A 136 -8.86 -11.52 2.79
C ASP A 136 -7.66 -10.84 2.11
N ALA A 137 -7.91 -9.85 1.23
CA ALA A 137 -6.87 -9.09 0.54
C ALA A 137 -7.27 -7.62 0.30
N ALA A 138 -6.28 -6.76 0.11
CA ALA A 138 -6.46 -5.49 -0.58
C ALA A 138 -5.69 -5.53 -1.90
N LEU A 139 -6.38 -5.24 -3.01
CA LEU A 139 -5.79 -5.18 -4.34
C LEU A 139 -5.52 -3.73 -4.72
N PHE A 140 -4.30 -3.49 -5.17
CA PHE A 140 -3.87 -2.23 -5.74
C PHE A 140 -3.67 -2.49 -7.24
N LEU A 141 -4.44 -1.80 -8.06
CA LEU A 141 -4.44 -1.94 -9.51
C LEU A 141 -3.88 -0.64 -10.09
N PHE A 142 -2.69 -0.68 -10.66
CA PHE A 142 -2.02 0.50 -11.19
C PHE A 142 -2.39 0.70 -12.67
N GLU A 143 -2.63 1.95 -13.08
CA GLU A 143 -2.84 2.29 -14.49
C GLU A 143 -1.60 1.91 -15.33
N LEU A 144 -0.40 2.22 -14.83
CA LEU A 144 0.85 1.90 -15.49
C LEU A 144 1.08 0.37 -15.54
N ASP A 145 1.21 -0.14 -16.75
CA ASP A 145 1.53 -1.52 -17.12
C ASP A 145 0.59 -2.58 -16.49
N HIS A 146 -0.60 -2.13 -16.05
CA HIS A 146 -1.62 -2.94 -15.38
C HIS A 146 -1.07 -3.75 -14.19
N TRP A 147 -0.07 -3.23 -13.48
CA TRP A 147 0.50 -3.96 -12.36
C TRP A 147 -0.51 -4.13 -11.24
N VAL A 148 -0.46 -5.32 -10.64
CA VAL A 148 -1.31 -5.68 -9.51
C VAL A 148 -0.44 -5.96 -8.31
N ARG A 149 -0.64 -5.19 -7.23
CA ARG A 149 -0.09 -5.53 -5.92
C ARG A 149 -1.20 -6.09 -5.05
N ARG A 150 -0.95 -7.27 -4.49
CA ARG A 150 -1.84 -7.92 -3.53
C ARG A 150 -1.28 -7.80 -2.13
N ILE A 151 -2.06 -7.23 -1.23
CA ILE A 151 -1.78 -7.18 0.20
C ILE A 151 -2.65 -8.22 0.90
N TYR A 152 -2.06 -9.19 1.57
CA TYR A 152 -2.83 -10.19 2.32
C TYR A 152 -3.26 -9.62 3.67
N VAL A 153 -4.56 -9.52 3.94
CA VAL A 153 -5.11 -8.98 5.20
C VAL A 153 -5.80 -10.03 6.07
N ASN A 154 -5.60 -11.31 5.74
CA ASN A 154 -6.20 -12.46 6.42
C ASN A 154 -5.51 -12.85 7.75
N GLY A 155 -4.59 -12.01 8.25
CA GLY A 155 -3.87 -12.25 9.51
C GLY A 155 -2.68 -13.21 9.40
N ARG A 156 -2.32 -13.67 8.19
CA ARG A 156 -1.11 -14.47 7.98
C ARG A 156 0.16 -13.62 8.12
N GLY A 157 1.28 -14.25 8.43
CA GLY A 157 2.61 -13.63 8.36
C GLY A 157 3.26 -13.77 6.98
N HIS A 158 4.46 -13.21 6.83
CA HIS A 158 5.32 -13.52 5.67
C HIS A 158 5.70 -15.00 5.73
N PRO A 159 5.60 -15.75 4.63
CA PRO A 159 6.08 -17.12 4.61
C PRO A 159 7.60 -17.13 4.75
N GLU A 160 8.10 -18.16 5.45
CA GLU A 160 9.54 -18.38 5.56
C GLU A 160 10.15 -18.62 4.18
N GLY A 161 11.28 -17.97 3.87
CA GLY A 161 11.97 -18.14 2.60
C GLY A 161 11.18 -17.65 1.38
N TYR A 162 10.32 -16.63 1.52
CA TYR A 162 9.67 -16.02 0.35
C TYR A 162 10.73 -15.58 -0.69
N PRO A 163 10.55 -15.92 -1.98
CA PRO A 163 11.51 -15.55 -3.01
C PRO A 163 11.56 -14.03 -3.21
N ILE A 164 12.70 -13.53 -3.70
CA ILE A 164 12.79 -12.14 -4.16
C ILE A 164 11.90 -11.98 -5.41
N THR A 165 11.02 -10.98 -5.37
CA THR A 165 10.16 -10.62 -6.51
C THR A 165 10.14 -9.11 -6.68
N TRP A 166 9.69 -8.62 -7.83
CA TRP A 166 9.62 -7.19 -8.09
C TRP A 166 8.72 -6.43 -7.11
N MET A 167 7.54 -6.96 -6.81
CA MET A 167 6.57 -6.33 -5.90
C MET A 167 6.74 -6.74 -4.43
N GLY A 168 7.63 -7.71 -4.16
CA GLY A 168 7.80 -8.32 -2.84
C GLY A 168 6.59 -9.13 -2.36
N HIS A 169 6.56 -9.37 -1.06
CA HIS A 169 5.44 -9.95 -0.34
C HIS A 169 4.87 -8.95 0.64
N SER A 170 3.57 -8.66 0.56
CA SER A 170 2.93 -7.68 1.43
C SER A 170 1.88 -8.30 2.35
N ILE A 171 2.00 -8.05 3.64
CA ILE A 171 1.00 -8.37 4.67
C ILE A 171 0.37 -7.09 5.18
N GLY A 172 -0.95 -7.08 5.35
CA GLY A 172 -1.68 -5.94 5.86
C GLY A 172 -2.44 -6.26 7.14
N LYS A 173 -2.59 -5.25 8.01
CA LYS A 173 -3.47 -5.28 9.17
C LYS A 173 -4.16 -3.93 9.34
N TYR A 174 -5.40 -3.96 9.81
CA TYR A 174 -6.12 -2.74 10.14
C TYR A 174 -5.85 -2.32 11.60
N ASP A 175 -5.34 -1.12 11.77
CA ASP A 175 -5.11 -0.46 13.05
C ASP A 175 -6.01 0.78 13.14
N GLY A 176 -7.21 0.59 13.69
CA GLY A 176 -8.23 1.64 13.69
C GLY A 176 -8.72 1.93 12.28
N ASP A 177 -8.51 3.17 11.83
CA ASP A 177 -8.86 3.68 10.50
C ASP A 177 -7.74 3.53 9.46
N THR A 178 -6.62 2.92 9.86
CA THR A 178 -5.40 2.81 9.06
C THR A 178 -5.18 1.38 8.60
N LEU A 179 -4.92 1.17 7.31
CA LEU A 179 -4.32 -0.07 6.82
C LEU A 179 -2.81 0.04 6.95
N VAL A 180 -2.21 -0.80 7.79
CA VAL A 180 -0.75 -0.90 7.97
C VAL A 180 -0.26 -2.07 7.13
N VAL A 181 0.65 -1.82 6.20
CA VAL A 181 1.21 -2.81 5.29
C VAL A 181 2.70 -3.00 5.59
N ASP A 182 3.12 -4.24 5.67
CA ASP A 182 4.49 -4.70 5.88
C ASP A 182 4.95 -5.43 4.61
N THR A 183 6.07 -5.02 4.02
CA THR A 183 6.57 -5.56 2.76
C THR A 183 8.05 -5.90 2.80
N VAL A 184 8.41 -7.08 2.30
CA VAL A 184 9.78 -7.61 2.21
C VAL A 184 9.98 -8.36 0.89
N GLY A 185 11.22 -8.77 0.61
CA GLY A 185 11.55 -9.68 -0.50
C GLY A 185 11.48 -9.01 -1.87
N MET A 186 11.90 -7.75 -1.94
CA MET A 186 11.85 -6.91 -3.14
C MET A 186 13.15 -6.99 -3.92
N HIS A 187 13.05 -7.03 -5.25
CA HIS A 187 14.19 -7.03 -6.16
C HIS A 187 14.90 -5.66 -6.19
N ASP A 188 16.22 -5.64 -6.07
CA ASP A 188 17.02 -4.42 -5.83
C ASP A 188 17.45 -3.67 -7.09
N GLU A 189 17.23 -4.24 -8.27
CA GLU A 189 17.35 -3.52 -9.54
C GLU A 189 16.27 -2.44 -9.75
N SER A 190 15.18 -2.47 -8.98
CA SER A 190 14.17 -1.42 -9.01
C SER A 190 14.61 -0.19 -8.21
N TRP A 191 14.00 0.97 -8.49
CA TRP A 191 14.18 2.18 -7.68
C TRP A 191 13.00 2.31 -6.72
N LEU A 192 13.23 2.91 -5.53
CA LEU A 192 12.14 3.16 -4.59
C LEU A 192 11.17 4.23 -5.08
N ASP A 193 11.66 5.20 -5.85
CA ASP A 193 10.91 6.30 -6.44
C ASP A 193 11.52 6.79 -7.77
N HIS A 194 10.93 7.82 -8.38
CA HIS A 194 11.41 8.39 -9.64
C HIS A 194 12.65 9.29 -9.48
N LEU A 195 13.10 9.60 -8.26
CA LEU A 195 14.40 10.28 -8.04
C LEU A 195 15.57 9.30 -8.22
N GLY A 196 15.30 8.00 -8.15
CA GLY A 196 16.29 6.95 -8.35
C GLY A 196 16.95 6.46 -7.07
N HIS A 197 16.28 6.65 -5.92
CA HIS A 197 16.76 6.08 -4.66
C HIS A 197 16.88 4.56 -4.78
N VAL A 198 18.11 4.08 -4.65
CA VAL A 198 18.47 2.65 -4.71
C VAL A 198 18.09 1.95 -3.41
N HIS A 199 17.98 0.63 -3.45
CA HIS A 199 17.84 -0.20 -2.26
C HIS A 199 18.55 -1.54 -2.47
N SER A 200 18.51 -2.41 -1.46
CA SER A 200 18.97 -3.79 -1.51
C SER A 200 17.80 -4.75 -1.30
N GLU A 201 18.04 -6.04 -1.47
CA GLU A 201 17.07 -7.09 -1.13
C GLU A 201 16.77 -7.17 0.38
N ALA A 202 17.54 -6.49 1.23
CA ALA A 202 17.29 -6.38 2.68
C ALA A 202 16.25 -5.30 3.02
N MET A 203 15.69 -4.63 2.01
CA MET A 203 14.67 -3.60 2.20
C MET A 203 13.40 -4.15 2.85
N HIS A 204 12.99 -3.48 3.92
CA HIS A 204 11.74 -3.64 4.62
C HIS A 204 10.96 -2.33 4.58
N ILE A 205 9.72 -2.41 4.12
CA ILE A 205 8.83 -1.24 3.99
C ILE A 205 7.63 -1.41 4.88
N VAL A 206 7.35 -0.38 5.68
CA VAL A 206 6.09 -0.25 6.40
C VAL A 206 5.32 0.95 5.86
N GLU A 207 4.14 0.70 5.31
CA GLU A 207 3.22 1.73 4.82
C GLU A 207 2.00 1.86 5.73
N ARG A 208 1.52 3.09 5.93
CA ARG A 208 0.29 3.39 6.66
C ARG A 208 -0.65 4.17 5.77
N PHE A 209 -1.71 3.52 5.31
CA PHE A 209 -2.75 4.11 4.47
C PHE A 209 -3.91 4.60 5.34
N ARG A 210 -4.22 5.88 5.26
CA ARG A 210 -5.34 6.48 5.99
C ARG A 210 -6.03 7.56 5.17
N ARG A 211 -7.35 7.68 5.31
CA ARG A 211 -8.09 8.81 4.76
C ARG A 211 -7.96 10.02 5.67
N LEU A 212 -7.61 11.17 5.11
CA LEU A 212 -7.65 12.44 5.85
C LEU A 212 -9.05 13.03 5.85
N ASP A 213 -9.79 12.79 4.77
CA ASP A 213 -11.17 13.20 4.55
C ASP A 213 -11.81 12.29 3.49
N GLN A 214 -12.93 12.71 2.91
CA GLN A 214 -13.63 11.89 1.93
C GLN A 214 -12.83 11.68 0.62
N ASP A 215 -11.99 12.63 0.26
CA ASP A 215 -11.36 12.72 -1.07
C ASP A 215 -9.84 12.73 -1.00
N THR A 216 -9.25 12.46 0.16
CA THR A 216 -7.81 12.51 0.38
C THR A 216 -7.30 11.25 1.08
N LEU A 217 -6.43 10.51 0.41
CA LEU A 217 -5.69 9.39 0.96
C LEU A 217 -4.25 9.82 1.27
N GLN A 218 -3.79 9.55 2.48
CA GLN A 218 -2.39 9.71 2.86
C GLN A 218 -1.74 8.34 3.01
N ILE A 219 -0.49 8.25 2.54
CA ILE A 219 0.41 7.14 2.77
C ILE A 219 1.62 7.69 3.53
N ASP A 220 1.85 7.21 4.75
CA ASP A 220 3.13 7.40 5.43
C ASP A 220 3.97 6.14 5.26
N LEU A 221 5.25 6.28 4.92
CA LEU A 221 6.16 5.19 4.64
C LEU A 221 7.35 5.22 5.59
N ILE A 222 7.80 4.04 6.00
CA ILE A 222 9.09 3.83 6.66
C ILE A 222 9.86 2.86 5.76
N PHE A 223 11.07 3.27 5.39
CA PHE A 223 12.02 2.47 4.63
C PHE A 223 13.16 2.08 5.57
N ASP A 224 13.33 0.77 5.77
CA ASP A 224 14.42 0.20 6.57
C ASP A 224 15.23 -0.75 5.69
N ASP A 225 16.44 -0.32 5.32
CA ASP A 225 17.40 -1.13 4.60
C ASP A 225 18.81 -0.84 5.15
N PRO A 226 19.31 -1.67 6.07
CA PRO A 226 20.59 -1.42 6.73
C PRO A 226 21.80 -1.59 5.80
N LYS A 227 21.63 -2.21 4.62
CA LYS A 227 22.72 -2.35 3.63
C LYS A 227 22.86 -1.11 2.75
N THR A 228 21.79 -0.33 2.59
CA THR A 228 21.78 0.86 1.73
C THR A 228 21.83 2.15 2.54
N TYR A 229 21.04 2.25 3.60
CA TYR A 229 20.89 3.45 4.41
C TYR A 229 21.56 3.32 5.78
N THR A 230 22.06 4.43 6.32
CA THR A 230 22.72 4.45 7.64
C THR A 230 21.72 4.37 8.80
N LYS A 231 20.44 4.65 8.52
CA LYS A 231 19.30 4.55 9.43
C LYS A 231 18.00 4.47 8.63
N PRO A 232 16.91 3.94 9.20
CA PRO A 232 15.59 4.03 8.59
C PRO A 232 15.21 5.49 8.32
N TRP A 233 14.46 5.71 7.24
CA TRP A 233 13.96 7.02 6.87
C TRP A 233 12.48 6.96 6.52
N THR A 234 11.83 8.12 6.56
CA THR A 234 10.38 8.21 6.39
C THR A 234 10.01 8.97 5.15
N GLY A 235 8.96 8.52 4.49
CA GLY A 235 8.38 9.14 3.31
C GLY A 235 6.90 9.43 3.49
N LYS A 236 6.35 10.25 2.59
CA LYS A 236 4.91 10.49 2.52
C LYS A 236 4.45 10.60 1.08
N LYS A 237 3.18 10.23 0.82
CA LYS A 237 2.41 10.63 -0.35
C LYS A 237 0.98 11.01 0.02
N ILE A 238 0.41 11.92 -0.76
CA ILE A 238 -0.99 12.29 -0.69
C ILE A 238 -1.60 12.10 -2.07
N PHE A 239 -2.75 11.44 -2.10
CA PHE A 239 -3.55 11.22 -3.29
C PHE A 239 -4.93 11.86 -3.11
N LYS A 240 -5.49 12.32 -4.22
CA LYS A 240 -6.86 12.77 -4.32
C LYS A 240 -7.72 11.70 -4.97
N ARG A 241 -8.97 11.60 -4.53
CA ARG A 241 -9.95 10.70 -5.12
C ARG A 241 -10.24 11.14 -6.55
N ALA A 242 -10.24 10.21 -7.49
CA ALA A 242 -10.64 10.50 -8.86
C ALA A 242 -12.13 10.88 -8.92
N PRO A 243 -12.54 11.69 -9.92
CA PRO A 243 -13.94 12.05 -10.10
C PRO A 243 -14.86 10.82 -10.22
N PRO A 244 -16.16 10.95 -9.92
CA PRO A 244 -17.13 9.91 -10.21
C PRO A 244 -17.08 9.48 -11.69
N ASN A 245 -17.27 8.18 -11.94
CA ASN A 245 -17.22 7.56 -13.27
C ASN A 245 -15.89 7.86 -13.99
N PHE A 246 -14.77 7.82 -13.27
CA PHE A 246 -13.44 7.84 -13.87
C PHE A 246 -13.10 6.42 -14.33
N ASP A 247 -12.74 6.28 -15.60
CA ASP A 247 -12.25 5.04 -16.17
C ASP A 247 -10.72 5.09 -16.17
N ILE A 248 -10.09 4.11 -15.54
CA ILE A 248 -8.64 3.91 -15.66
C ILE A 248 -8.33 3.59 -17.12
N LEU A 249 -7.33 4.27 -17.66
CA LEU A 249 -6.90 4.04 -19.04
C LEU A 249 -5.95 2.84 -19.09
N GLU A 250 -5.86 2.21 -20.25
CA GLU A 250 -4.75 1.31 -20.52
C GLU A 250 -3.51 2.16 -20.76
N ASP A 251 -2.45 1.89 -20.00
CA ASP A 251 -1.13 2.45 -20.21
C ASP A 251 -0.07 1.36 -20.18
N VAL A 252 0.62 1.17 -21.30
CA VAL A 252 1.60 0.10 -21.45
C VAL A 252 2.99 0.72 -21.45
N LEU A 253 3.81 0.27 -20.51
CA LEU A 253 5.22 0.64 -20.47
C LEU A 253 5.89 0.13 -21.76
N CYS A 254 6.83 0.92 -22.29
CA CYS A 254 7.56 0.58 -23.50
C CYS A 254 6.70 0.48 -24.80
N GLU A 255 5.45 0.97 -24.83
CA GLU A 255 4.60 0.95 -26.04
C GLU A 255 5.28 1.66 -27.23
N GLU A 256 6.01 2.74 -26.97
CA GLU A 256 6.81 3.48 -27.96
C GLU A 256 7.86 2.61 -28.69
N TRP A 257 8.36 1.55 -28.04
CA TRP A 257 9.29 0.61 -28.67
C TRP A 257 8.58 -0.32 -29.67
N LEU A 258 7.27 -0.51 -29.53
CA LEU A 258 6.46 -1.23 -30.52
C LEU A 258 6.36 -0.42 -31.83
N GLU A 259 6.23 0.90 -31.73
CA GLU A 259 6.28 1.81 -32.90
C GLU A 259 7.69 1.85 -33.51
N MET A 260 8.75 1.89 -32.69
CA MET A 260 10.13 1.78 -33.18
C MET A 260 10.41 0.42 -33.86
N GLY A 261 9.73 -0.64 -33.43
CA GLY A 261 9.72 -1.95 -34.10
C GLY A 261 9.15 -1.90 -35.53
N LYS A 262 8.27 -0.95 -35.86
CA LYS A 262 7.79 -0.70 -37.23
C LYS A 262 8.83 0.03 -38.10
N HIS A 263 9.89 0.56 -37.49
CA HIS A 263 11.05 1.13 -38.17
C HIS A 263 12.32 0.28 -38.06
N ARG A 264 12.27 -0.91 -37.44
CA ARG A 264 13.31 -1.93 -37.64
C ARG A 264 13.23 -2.43 -39.07
N THR A 265 14.00 -1.80 -39.95
CA THR A 265 14.47 -2.50 -41.14
C THR A 265 15.22 -3.74 -40.65
N PRO A 266 14.91 -4.95 -41.11
CA PRO A 266 15.59 -6.14 -40.65
C PRO A 266 17.06 -6.05 -41.05
N GLY A 267 17.93 -5.99 -40.04
CA GLY A 267 19.38 -6.17 -40.18
C GLY A 267 20.19 -4.88 -40.10
N VAL A 268 20.53 -4.44 -38.88
CA VAL A 268 21.92 -4.19 -38.48
C VAL A 268 21.99 -4.37 -36.96
N ILE A 269 22.58 -5.48 -36.52
CA ILE A 269 23.31 -5.56 -35.26
C ILE A 269 24.79 -5.48 -35.69
N GLN A 270 25.49 -4.45 -35.25
CA GLN A 270 26.96 -4.43 -35.18
C GLN A 270 27.33 -4.11 -33.74
#